data_AF-A0AAD4GMQ7-F1
#
_entry.id   AF-A0AAD4GMQ7-F1
#
_cell.length_a   1.000
_cell.length_b   1.000
_cell.length_c   1.000
_cell.angle_alpha   90.00
_cell.angle_beta   90.00
_cell.angle_gamma   90.00
#
_symmetry.space_group_name_H-M   'P 1'
#
loop_
_entity.id
_entity.type
_entity.pdbx_description
1 polymer ?
#
loop_
_entity_poly.entity_id
_entity_poly.type
_entity_poly.pdbx_seq_one_letter_code
_entity_poly.pdbx_strand_id
1 'polypeptide(L)'
;MAALPLLLVSVDFGTTTVATAWKWSGSEEEKNLLKFEADDYRKSSDELSANFARSKDAWLFGASATVSPDTVRFSNVKLAISGRSRDHVNNLRNSFASVSQEWAVEENPTTLLTS
;
A
#
# COMPACT_ATOMS: atom_id res chain seq x y z
N MET A 1 9.50 -15.24 -30.00
CA MET A 1 10.06 -14.59 -28.79
C MET A 1 9.48 -15.31 -27.59
N ALA A 2 10.30 -15.77 -26.65
CA ALA A 2 9.79 -16.32 -25.40
C ALA A 2 9.14 -15.19 -24.60
N ALA A 3 7.94 -15.40 -24.07
CA ALA A 3 7.30 -14.43 -23.20
C ALA A 3 8.19 -14.23 -21.95
N LEU A 4 8.43 -12.96 -21.58
CA LEU A 4 9.12 -12.66 -20.33
C LEU A 4 8.29 -13.21 -19.16
N PRO A 5 8.93 -13.79 -18.13
CA PRO A 5 8.21 -14.28 -16.96
C PRO A 5 7.45 -13.13 -16.29
N LEU A 6 6.17 -13.36 -15.97
CA LEU A 6 5.35 -12.36 -15.29
C LEU A 6 5.61 -12.45 -13.78
N LEU A 7 5.76 -11.30 -13.13
CA LEU A 7 5.79 -11.21 -11.68
C LEU A 7 4.34 -11.20 -11.16
N LEU A 8 3.96 -12.20 -10.38
CA LEU A 8 2.66 -12.23 -9.71
C LEU A 8 2.82 -11.63 -8.32
N VAL A 9 2.08 -10.56 -8.03
CA VAL A 9 2.04 -9.91 -6.73
C VAL A 9 0.63 -10.04 -6.16
N SER A 10 0.53 -10.40 -4.88
CA SER A 10 -0.72 -10.46 -4.14
C SER A 10 -0.61 -9.60 -2.90
N VAL A 11 -1.59 -8.72 -2.70
CA VAL A 11 -1.67 -7.83 -1.52
C VAL A 11 -2.83 -8.30 -0.66
N ASP A 12 -2.54 -8.72 0.56
CA ASP A 12 -3.57 -8.87 1.59
C ASP A 12 -3.74 -7.55 2.32
N PHE A 13 -4.91 -6.94 2.15
CA PHE A 13 -5.26 -5.70 2.80
C PHE A 13 -6.14 -6.00 4.02
N GLY A 14 -5.53 -6.10 5.19
CA GLY A 14 -6.21 -6.27 6.47
C GLY A 14 -6.80 -4.95 7.00
N THR A 15 -7.48 -5.02 8.14
CA THR A 15 -8.02 -3.82 8.80
C THR A 15 -6.92 -3.02 9.51
N THR A 16 -5.92 -3.72 10.05
CA THR A 16 -4.83 -3.15 10.86
C THR A 16 -3.46 -3.26 10.19
N THR A 17 -3.27 -4.26 9.34
CA THR A 17 -2.01 -4.54 8.64
C THR A 17 -2.23 -4.88 7.18
N VAL A 18 -1.17 -4.73 6.38
CA VAL A 18 -1.09 -5.07 4.96
C VAL A 18 0.12 -5.98 4.77
N ALA A 19 -0.06 -7.08 4.07
CA ALA A 19 1.03 -7.98 3.69
C ALA A 19 1.08 -8.12 2.17
N THR A 20 2.28 -8.29 1.62
CA THR A 20 2.45 -8.52 0.18
C THR A 20 3.28 -9.77 -0.04
N ALA A 21 2.83 -10.62 -0.96
CA ALA A 21 3.57 -11.79 -1.41
C ALA A 21 3.81 -11.72 -2.91
N TRP A 22 4.88 -12.35 -3.38
CA TRP A 22 5.21 -12.41 -4.80
C TRP A 22 5.68 -13.80 -5.22
N LYS A 23 5.58 -14.08 -6.54
CA LYS A 23 6.26 -15.20 -7.21
C LYS A 23 6.38 -14.97 -8.71
N TRP A 24 7.28 -15.68 -9.38
CA TRP A 24 7.32 -15.74 -10.85
C TRP A 24 6.21 -16.64 -11.40
N SER A 25 5.56 -16.21 -12.48
CA SER A 25 4.54 -16.98 -13.19
C SER A 25 5.16 -18.25 -13.79
N GLY A 26 4.52 -19.40 -13.56
CA GLY A 26 4.98 -20.67 -14.11
C GLY A 26 6.24 -21.23 -13.45
N SER A 27 6.72 -20.63 -12.36
CA SER A 27 7.74 -21.25 -11.51
C SER A 27 7.10 -22.22 -10.51
N GLU A 28 7.86 -23.27 -10.16
CA GLU A 28 7.61 -24.16 -9.02
C GLU A 28 8.08 -23.52 -7.69
N GLU A 29 8.56 -22.27 -7.72
CA GLU A 29 9.03 -21.58 -6.51
C GLU A 29 7.87 -21.34 -5.53
N GLU A 30 8.21 -21.42 -4.25
CA GLU A 30 7.29 -21.04 -3.18
C GLU A 30 7.01 -19.53 -3.22
N LYS A 31 5.84 -19.14 -2.72
CA LYS A 31 5.46 -17.73 -2.62
C LYS A 31 6.32 -17.08 -1.54
N ASN A 32 6.91 -15.94 -1.86
CA ASN A 32 7.78 -15.22 -0.93
C ASN A 32 7.05 -13.99 -0.38
N LEU A 33 7.08 -13.80 0.95
CA LEU A 33 6.62 -12.58 1.58
C LEU A 33 7.62 -11.45 1.32
N LEU A 34 7.09 -10.26 1.05
CA LEU A 34 7.90 -9.05 0.93
C LEU A 34 8.06 -8.41 2.31
N LYS A 35 9.29 -7.95 2.58
CA LYS A 35 9.62 -7.23 3.81
C LYS A 35 9.48 -5.73 3.58
N PHE A 36 8.93 -5.06 4.59
CA PHE A 36 8.82 -3.61 4.64
C PHE A 36 9.97 -3.06 5.48
N GLU A 37 10.66 -2.04 4.96
CA GLU A 37 11.61 -1.21 5.71
C GLU A 37 11.13 0.24 5.68
N ALA A 38 11.22 0.91 6.83
CA ALA A 38 10.99 2.35 6.93
C ALA A 38 12.34 3.03 7.11
N ASP A 39 12.63 4.02 6.27
CA ASP A 39 13.81 4.86 6.44
C ASP A 39 13.81 5.45 7.86
N ASP A 40 14.99 5.43 8.49
CA ASP A 40 15.28 5.78 9.90
C ASP A 40 14.94 4.75 10.99
N TYR A 41 14.27 3.62 10.69
CA TYR A 41 13.99 2.56 11.68
C TYR A 41 14.26 1.15 11.12
N ARG A 42 15.32 0.49 11.64
CA ARG A 42 15.77 -0.89 11.30
C ARG A 42 14.81 -2.01 11.74
N LYS A 43 13.49 -1.84 11.62
CA LYS A 43 12.54 -2.92 11.90
C LYS A 43 11.97 -3.45 10.59
N SER A 44 12.59 -4.51 10.08
CA SER A 44 12.02 -5.32 9.01
C SER A 44 10.79 -6.08 9.52
N SER A 45 9.67 -5.98 8.82
CA SER A 45 8.43 -6.70 9.13
C SER A 45 7.85 -7.27 7.84
N ASP A 46 7.22 -8.44 7.91
CA ASP A 46 6.47 -9.03 6.79
C ASP A 46 5.06 -8.39 6.65
N GLU A 47 4.69 -7.56 7.62
CA GLU A 47 3.45 -6.80 7.66
C GLU A 47 3.71 -5.30 7.84
N LEU A 48 3.02 -4.48 7.05
CA LEU A 48 2.96 -3.03 7.19
C LEU A 48 1.71 -2.62 7.95
N SER A 49 1.75 -1.56 8.72
CA SER A 49 0.52 -0.99 9.30
C SER A 49 -0.43 -0.49 8.19
N ALA A 50 -1.72 -0.83 8.27
CA ALA A 50 -2.76 -0.33 7.36
C ALA A 50 -3.21 1.11 7.71
N ASN A 51 -2.25 1.95 8.09
CA ASN A 51 -2.46 3.36 8.39
C ASN A 51 -1.92 4.22 7.25
N PHE A 52 -2.65 5.29 6.98
CA PHE A 52 -2.34 6.27 5.95
C PHE A 52 -2.34 7.63 6.61
N ALA A 53 -1.46 8.52 6.16
CA ALA A 53 -1.51 9.89 6.61
C ALA A 53 -1.25 10.84 5.45
N ARG A 54 -1.95 11.97 5.42
CA ARG A 54 -1.75 13.04 4.45
C ARG A 54 -1.10 14.23 5.16
N SER A 55 0.11 14.60 4.74
CA SER A 55 0.73 15.89 5.10
C SER A 55 0.32 16.96 4.10
N LYS A 56 0.93 18.15 4.14
CA LYS A 56 0.79 19.14 3.05
C LYS A 56 1.47 18.66 1.77
N ASP A 57 2.59 17.96 1.91
CA ASP A 57 3.54 17.73 0.81
C ASP A 57 3.51 16.30 0.27
N ALA A 58 3.10 15.30 1.08
CA ALA A 58 3.06 13.90 0.63
C ALA A 58 1.93 13.07 1.28
N TRP A 59 1.70 11.88 0.71
CA TRP A 59 1.07 10.77 1.41
C TRP A 59 2.14 9.95 2.13
N LEU A 60 1.83 9.52 3.35
CA LEU A 60 2.65 8.62 4.16
C LEU A 60 1.88 7.34 4.41
N PHE A 61 2.59 6.23 4.41
CA PHE A 61 2.03 4.89 4.56
C PHE A 61 2.73 4.14 5.70
N GLY A 62 2.04 3.20 6.33
CA GLY A 62 2.64 2.31 7.29
C GLY A 62 3.20 3.00 8.54
N ALA A 63 4.44 2.67 8.90
CA ALA A 63 5.08 3.23 10.10
C ALA A 63 5.22 4.76 10.02
N SER A 64 5.62 5.31 8.87
CA SER A 64 5.80 6.75 8.66
C SER A 64 4.50 7.55 8.86
N ALA A 65 3.34 6.95 8.54
CA ALA A 65 2.04 7.54 8.81
C ALA A 65 1.71 7.71 10.31
N THR A 66 2.35 6.91 11.18
CA THR A 66 2.08 6.94 12.63
C THR A 66 2.97 7.90 13.41
N VAL A 67 4.09 8.37 12.81
CA VAL A 67 5.10 9.18 13.50
C VAL A 67 4.97 10.67 13.18
N SER A 68 4.45 11.04 11.99
CA SER A 68 4.43 12.45 11.58
C SER A 68 3.36 13.28 12.33
N PRO A 69 3.74 14.39 13.00
CA PRO A 69 2.83 15.19 13.84
C PRO A 69 1.91 16.14 13.03
N ASP A 70 2.33 16.56 11.83
CA ASP A 70 1.58 17.51 10.98
C ASP A 70 0.81 16.80 9.86
N THR A 71 0.04 15.78 10.23
CA THR A 71 -0.68 14.94 9.27
C THR A 71 -2.11 14.64 9.68
N VAL A 72 -2.99 14.50 8.69
CA VAL A 72 -4.31 13.91 8.87
C VAL A 72 -4.19 12.41 8.72
N ARG A 73 -4.51 11.65 9.77
CA ARG A 73 -4.37 10.20 9.81
C ARG A 73 -5.67 9.49 9.49
N PHE A 74 -5.56 8.41 8.72
CA PHE A 74 -6.65 7.52 8.35
C PHE A 74 -6.28 6.11 8.80
N SER A 75 -7.19 5.49 9.54
CA SER A 75 -7.07 4.11 10.03
C SER A 75 -8.34 3.33 9.70
N ASN A 76 -8.28 2.00 9.77
CA ASN A 76 -9.41 1.11 9.49
C ASN A 76 -10.03 1.34 8.09
N VAL A 77 -9.22 1.73 7.10
CA VAL A 77 -9.69 2.11 5.75
C VAL A 77 -10.48 0.98 5.09
N LYS A 78 -10.10 -0.28 5.32
CA LYS A 78 -10.84 -1.46 4.86
C LYS A 78 -12.31 -1.43 5.31
N LEU A 79 -12.58 -1.06 6.57
CA LEU A 79 -13.94 -1.01 7.11
C LEU A 79 -14.77 0.12 6.48
N ALA A 80 -14.14 1.23 6.13
CA ALA A 80 -14.83 2.35 5.49
C ALA A 80 -15.41 1.96 4.12
N ILE A 81 -14.71 1.08 3.40
CA ILE A 81 -15.08 0.63 2.04
C ILE A 81 -15.80 -0.72 2.01
N SER A 82 -15.62 -1.57 3.02
CA SER A 82 -16.23 -2.91 3.05
C SER A 82 -17.75 -2.84 3.14
N GLY A 83 -18.45 -3.67 2.37
CA GLY A 83 -19.92 -3.73 2.38
C GLY A 83 -20.62 -2.51 1.77
N ARG A 84 -19.88 -1.59 1.13
CA ARG A 84 -20.45 -0.44 0.41
C ARG A 84 -20.93 -0.84 -0.98
N SER A 85 -21.91 -0.09 -1.51
CA SER A 85 -22.42 -0.30 -2.86
C SER A 85 -21.35 -0.03 -3.92
N ARG A 86 -21.49 -0.63 -5.10
CA ARG A 86 -20.58 -0.41 -6.23
C ARG A 86 -20.50 1.08 -6.62
N ASP A 87 -21.63 1.79 -6.56
CA ASP A 87 -21.68 3.23 -6.87
C ASP A 87 -20.86 4.06 -5.88
N HIS A 88 -20.91 3.73 -4.59
CA HIS A 88 -20.08 4.38 -3.59
C HIS A 88 -18.59 4.18 -3.87
N VAL A 89 -18.19 2.95 -4.20
CA VAL A 89 -16.79 2.62 -4.55
C VAL A 89 -16.35 3.37 -5.82
N ASN A 90 -17.21 3.47 -6.82
CA ASN A 90 -16.92 4.21 -8.06
C ASN A 90 -16.76 5.71 -7.81
N ASN A 91 -17.65 6.31 -7.01
CA ASN A 91 -17.53 7.72 -6.64
C ASN A 91 -16.23 7.99 -5.89
N LEU A 92 -15.87 7.13 -4.93
CA LEU A 92 -14.60 7.26 -4.20
C LEU A 92 -13.39 7.18 -5.15
N ARG A 93 -13.39 6.23 -6.10
CA ARG A 93 -12.34 6.10 -7.12
C ARG A 93 -12.22 7.36 -7.98
N ASN A 94 -13.33 7.90 -8.47
CA ASN A 94 -13.35 9.10 -9.30
C ASN A 94 -12.84 10.32 -8.52
N SER A 95 -13.23 10.47 -7.25
CA SER A 95 -12.73 11.53 -6.38
C SER A 95 -11.22 11.42 -6.17
N PHE A 96 -10.70 10.21 -5.92
CA PHE A 96 -9.26 10.00 -5.75
C PHE A 96 -8.49 10.33 -7.03
N ALA A 97 -8.99 9.91 -8.20
CA ALA A 97 -8.38 10.22 -9.49
C ALA A 97 -8.35 11.73 -9.77
N SER A 98 -9.45 12.44 -9.48
CA SER A 98 -9.53 13.90 -9.64
C SER A 98 -8.52 14.62 -8.76
N VAL A 99 -8.44 14.24 -7.47
CA VAL A 99 -7.51 14.86 -6.52
C VAL A 99 -6.06 14.55 -6.91
N SER A 100 -5.76 13.33 -7.36
CA SER A 100 -4.41 12.95 -7.80
C SER A 100 -3.97 13.69 -9.08
N GLN A 101 -4.90 14.10 -9.94
CA GLN A 101 -4.59 14.90 -11.12
C GLN A 101 -4.37 16.38 -10.79
N GLU A 102 -5.17 16.91 -9.86
CA GLU A 102 -5.11 18.32 -9.47
C GLU A 102 -3.92 18.61 -8.54
N TRP A 103 -3.61 17.66 -7.66
CA TRP A 103 -2.54 17.76 -6.67
C TRP A 103 -1.55 16.70 -7.09
N ALA A 104 -0.46 17.09 -7.77
CA ALA A 104 0.65 16.21 -8.07
C ALA A 104 1.29 15.76 -6.75
N VAL A 105 0.67 14.80 -6.08
CA VAL A 105 1.20 14.27 -4.84
C VAL A 105 2.42 13.47 -5.23
N GLU A 106 3.61 13.93 -4.84
CA GLU A 106 4.79 13.09 -4.90
C GLU A 106 4.48 11.84 -4.06
N GLU A 107 4.22 10.73 -4.77
CA GLU A 107 4.05 9.43 -4.14
C GLU A 107 5.37 9.15 -3.44
N ASN A 108 5.36 9.05 -2.10
CA ASN A 108 6.51 8.50 -1.38
C ASN A 108 6.41 6.97 -1.48
N PRO A 109 7.17 6.31 -2.38
CA PRO A 109 7.08 4.88 -2.55
C PRO A 109 7.51 4.19 -1.26
N THR A 110 6.76 3.18 -0.83
CA THR A 110 7.25 2.25 0.19
C THR A 110 8.09 1.20 -0.52
N THR A 111 9.38 1.16 -0.20
CA THR A 111 10.29 0.14 -0.75
C THR A 111 9.94 -1.23 -0.14
N LEU A 112 9.74 -2.21 -1.01
CA LEU A 112 9.54 -3.61 -0.65
C LEU A 112 10.81 -4.39 -0.97
N LEU A 113 11.30 -5.14 -0.01
CA LEU A 113 12.48 -5.96 -0.17
C LEU A 113 12.11 -7.44 -0.29
N THR A 114 12.74 -8.11 -1.25
CA THR A 114 12.77 -9.57 -1.32
C THR A 114 13.86 -10.08 -0.38
N SER A 115 13.56 -11.07 0.44
CA SER A 115 14.57 -11.79 1.22
C SER A 115 15.48 -12.65 0.36
#